data_AF-A0A1H6BWF1-F1
#
_entry.id   AF-A0A1H6BWF1-F1
#
_cell.length_a   1.000
_cell.length_b   1.000
_cell.length_c   1.000
_cell.angle_alpha   90.00
_cell.angle_beta   90.00
_cell.angle_gamma   90.00
#
_symmetry.space_group_name_H-M   'P 1'
#
loop_
_entity.id
_entity.type
_entity.pdbx_description
1 polymer ?
#
loop_
_entity_poly.entity_id
_entity_poly.type
_entity_poly.pdbx_seq_one_letter_code
_entity_poly.pdbx_strand_id
1 'polypeptide(L)'
;MGQKASKRESNIARSEEDARQQKIRDGTTRVGNIFESNFNDDFYKGRRDAFTNFATPQLEDQYGDAQKQLTYSLARSGTLDSSIRGEKVGELQKLFDTNKQDIADKALANETEARNNVEGARTDLIQTLSATGDAEGAANSALSRATALSQPTAFNPLSQLFAGFTSTLGQQAAQEKAEALSGGAYKAKYNTGLFGTPSSSVKVTG
;
A
#
# COMPACT_ATOMS: atom_id res chain seq x y z
N MET A 1 21.10 8.84 -70.01
CA MET A 1 21.89 8.13 -68.98
C MET A 1 21.27 8.14 -67.56
N GLY A 2 20.19 8.89 -67.27
CA GLY A 2 19.64 9.03 -65.90
C GLY A 2 18.90 7.83 -65.29
N GLN A 3 18.25 6.96 -66.09
CA GLN A 3 17.44 5.84 -65.53
C GLN A 3 18.25 4.71 -64.87
N LYS A 4 19.51 4.47 -65.30
CA LYS A 4 20.36 3.41 -64.72
C LYS A 4 21.01 3.83 -63.39
N ALA A 5 21.31 5.11 -63.22
CA ALA A 5 21.83 5.66 -61.96
C ALA A 5 20.73 5.67 -60.88
N SER A 6 19.54 6.16 -61.22
CA SER A 6 18.37 6.19 -60.31
C SER A 6 17.94 4.79 -59.82
N LYS A 7 18.04 3.74 -60.66
CA LYS A 7 17.77 2.35 -60.23
C LYS A 7 18.82 1.78 -59.27
N ARG A 8 20.10 2.16 -59.42
CA ARG A 8 21.16 1.75 -58.46
C ARG A 8 20.99 2.44 -57.13
N GLU A 9 20.74 3.75 -57.14
CA GLU A 9 20.47 4.54 -55.92
C GLU A 9 19.24 4.01 -55.17
N SER A 10 18.15 3.68 -55.88
CA SER A 10 16.96 3.08 -55.27
C SER A 10 17.22 1.71 -54.65
N ASN A 11 18.05 0.87 -55.26
CA ASN A 11 18.39 -0.44 -54.72
C ASN A 11 19.31 -0.34 -53.49
N ILE A 12 20.25 0.60 -53.49
CA ILE A 12 21.12 0.88 -52.34
C ILE A 12 20.27 1.38 -51.16
N ALA A 13 19.39 2.36 -51.40
CA ALA A 13 18.50 2.89 -50.37
C ALA A 13 17.58 1.81 -49.76
N ARG A 14 17.09 0.86 -50.57
CA ARG A 14 16.31 -0.29 -50.06
C ARG A 14 17.14 -1.21 -49.17
N SER A 15 18.36 -1.55 -49.61
CA SER A 15 19.24 -2.43 -48.82
C SER A 15 19.69 -1.79 -47.50
N GLU A 16 19.90 -0.48 -47.50
CA GLU A 16 20.26 0.28 -46.30
C GLU A 16 19.08 0.35 -45.31
N GLU A 17 17.85 0.54 -45.81
CA GLU A 17 16.66 0.51 -44.97
C GLU A 17 16.39 -0.90 -44.44
N ASP A 18 16.54 -1.96 -45.24
CA ASP A 18 16.41 -3.35 -44.79
C ASP A 18 17.40 -3.66 -43.65
N ALA A 19 18.66 -3.22 -43.79
CA ALA A 19 19.68 -3.36 -42.76
C ALA A 19 19.34 -2.55 -41.50
N ARG A 20 18.79 -1.34 -41.63
CA ARG A 20 18.32 -0.53 -40.49
C ARG A 20 17.18 -1.22 -39.76
N GLN A 21 16.20 -1.74 -40.49
CA GLN A 21 15.06 -2.47 -39.93
C GLN A 21 15.50 -3.76 -39.23
N GLN A 22 16.54 -4.43 -39.72
CA GLN A 22 17.11 -5.58 -39.03
C GLN A 22 17.77 -5.18 -37.71
N LYS A 23 18.59 -4.11 -37.69
CA LYS A 23 19.20 -3.59 -36.45
C LYS A 23 18.16 -3.18 -35.41
N ILE A 24 17.07 -2.55 -35.83
CA ILE A 24 15.97 -2.18 -34.92
C ILE A 24 15.31 -3.42 -34.35
N ARG A 25 15.06 -4.45 -35.16
CA ARG A 25 14.50 -5.73 -34.68
C ARG A 25 15.43 -6.40 -33.68
N ASP A 26 16.71 -6.55 -34.02
CA ASP A 26 17.72 -7.19 -33.17
C ASP A 26 17.90 -6.42 -31.85
N GLY A 27 17.95 -5.09 -31.92
CA GLY A 27 18.01 -4.23 -30.74
C GLY A 27 16.75 -4.33 -29.87
N THR A 28 15.56 -4.43 -30.49
CA THR A 28 14.29 -4.58 -29.76
C THR A 28 14.25 -5.89 -29.00
N THR A 29 14.66 -6.99 -29.64
CA THR A 29 14.79 -8.30 -28.99
C THR A 29 15.80 -8.25 -27.85
N ARG A 30 16.95 -7.60 -28.05
CA ARG A 30 17.98 -7.48 -27.00
C ARG A 30 17.48 -6.67 -25.79
N VAL A 31 16.81 -5.54 -26.02
CA VAL A 31 16.18 -4.75 -24.95
C VAL A 31 15.14 -5.60 -24.23
N GLY A 32 14.26 -6.31 -24.95
CA GLY A 32 13.27 -7.22 -24.37
C GLY A 32 13.89 -8.25 -23.44
N ASN A 33 14.90 -8.98 -23.92
CA ASN A 33 15.60 -10.00 -23.14
C ASN A 33 16.26 -9.45 -21.85
N ILE A 34 16.81 -8.23 -21.90
CA ILE A 34 17.38 -7.57 -20.71
C ILE A 34 16.29 -7.35 -19.65
N PHE A 35 15.11 -6.85 -20.02
CA PHE A 35 14.04 -6.63 -19.06
C PHE A 35 13.41 -7.95 -18.57
N GLU A 36 13.13 -8.89 -19.47
CA GLU A 36 12.50 -10.17 -19.12
C GLU A 36 13.36 -11.01 -18.16
N SER A 37 14.69 -10.97 -18.32
CA SER A 37 15.62 -11.69 -17.42
C SER A 37 15.72 -11.08 -16.02
N ASN A 38 15.47 -9.78 -15.87
CA ASN A 38 15.61 -9.07 -14.60
C ASN A 38 14.28 -8.84 -13.87
N PHE A 39 13.17 -8.80 -14.61
CA PHE A 39 11.85 -8.41 -14.11
C PHE A 39 10.81 -9.50 -14.44
N ASN A 40 11.01 -10.66 -13.83
CA ASN A 40 10.07 -11.77 -13.91
C ASN A 40 8.95 -11.63 -12.87
N ASP A 41 8.03 -12.59 -12.86
CA ASP A 41 6.91 -12.60 -11.91
C ASP A 41 7.37 -12.63 -10.44
N ASP A 42 8.47 -13.31 -10.15
CA ASP A 42 9.03 -13.38 -8.79
C ASP A 42 9.57 -12.04 -8.31
N PHE A 43 10.17 -11.23 -9.19
CA PHE A 43 10.57 -9.85 -8.85
C PHE A 43 9.35 -9.02 -8.42
N TYR A 44 8.27 -9.07 -9.19
CA TYR A 44 7.06 -8.30 -8.91
C TYR A 44 6.36 -8.79 -7.64
N LYS A 45 6.23 -10.11 -7.47
CA LYS A 45 5.77 -10.72 -6.21
C LYS A 45 6.64 -10.30 -5.04
N GLY A 46 7.96 -10.28 -5.21
CA GLY A 46 8.91 -9.82 -4.20
C GLY A 46 8.67 -8.37 -3.77
N ARG A 47 8.26 -7.48 -4.69
CA ARG A 47 7.86 -6.10 -4.34
C ARG A 47 6.62 -6.06 -3.47
N ARG A 48 5.59 -6.83 -3.82
CA ARG A 48 4.36 -6.95 -3.03
C ARG A 48 4.66 -7.51 -1.65
N ASP A 49 5.38 -8.62 -1.61
CA ASP A 49 5.65 -9.35 -0.37
C ASP A 49 6.55 -8.53 0.56
N ALA A 50 7.51 -7.76 0.02
CA ALA A 50 8.32 -6.83 0.80
C ALA A 50 7.48 -5.76 1.54
N PHE A 51 6.45 -5.20 0.87
CA PHE A 51 5.56 -4.24 1.52
C PHE A 51 4.72 -4.89 2.62
N THR A 52 4.13 -6.06 2.35
CA THR A 52 3.34 -6.81 3.33
C THR A 52 4.20 -7.18 4.55
N ASN A 53 5.39 -7.73 4.33
CA ASN A 53 6.31 -8.13 5.40
C ASN A 53 6.78 -6.93 6.25
N PHE A 54 6.86 -5.74 5.65
CA PHE A 54 7.16 -4.51 6.36
C PHE A 54 5.97 -3.98 7.17
N ALA A 55 4.77 -3.97 6.58
CA ALA A 55 3.59 -3.29 7.13
C ALA A 55 2.80 -4.16 8.12
N THR A 56 2.66 -5.46 7.88
CA THR A 56 1.84 -6.35 8.70
C THR A 56 2.27 -6.38 10.18
N PRO A 57 3.56 -6.51 10.52
CA PRO A 57 3.97 -6.50 11.94
C PRO A 57 3.60 -5.19 12.65
N GLN A 58 3.73 -4.05 11.96
CA GLN A 58 3.36 -2.75 12.51
C GLN A 58 1.85 -2.64 12.77
N LEU A 59 1.03 -3.22 11.87
CA LEU A 59 -0.42 -3.28 12.07
C LEU A 59 -0.77 -4.14 13.30
N GLU A 60 -0.16 -5.31 13.41
CA GLU A 60 -0.38 -6.25 14.51
C GLU A 60 0.06 -5.67 15.86
N ASP A 61 1.20 -5.00 15.91
CA ASP A 61 1.69 -4.31 17.11
C ASP A 61 0.72 -3.20 17.55
N GLN A 62 0.31 -2.33 16.63
CA GLN A 62 -0.63 -1.25 16.95
C GLN A 62 -2.00 -1.80 17.39
N TYR A 63 -2.44 -2.91 16.79
CA TYR A 63 -3.68 -3.60 17.19
C TYR A 63 -3.58 -4.17 18.60
N GLY A 64 -2.48 -4.85 18.94
CA GLY A 64 -2.24 -5.37 20.27
C GLY A 64 -2.23 -4.27 21.34
N ASP A 65 -1.66 -3.12 21.04
CA ASP A 65 -1.69 -1.97 21.95
C ASP A 65 -3.09 -1.35 22.08
N ALA A 66 -3.86 -1.26 20.99
CA ALA A 66 -5.25 -0.84 21.04
C ALA A 66 -6.13 -1.80 21.88
N GLN A 67 -5.90 -3.12 21.78
CA GLN A 67 -6.59 -4.11 22.62
C GLN A 67 -6.28 -3.93 24.11
N LYS A 68 -5.02 -3.68 24.47
CA LYS A 68 -4.62 -3.39 25.86
C LYS A 68 -5.31 -2.12 26.36
N GLN A 69 -5.31 -1.05 25.56
CA GLN A 69 -5.95 0.21 25.92
C GLN A 69 -7.47 0.06 26.09
N LEU A 70 -8.12 -0.70 25.20
CA LEU A 70 -9.53 -1.07 25.35
C LEU A 70 -9.77 -1.80 26.67
N THR A 71 -8.97 -2.83 26.96
CA THR A 71 -9.10 -3.60 28.20
C THR A 71 -8.95 -2.71 29.44
N TYR A 72 -7.95 -1.83 29.47
CA TYR A 72 -7.76 -0.90 30.59
C TYR A 72 -8.90 0.12 30.71
N SER A 73 -9.42 0.60 29.58
CA SER A 73 -10.58 1.50 29.59
C SER A 73 -11.79 0.79 30.17
N LEU A 74 -12.09 -0.42 29.70
CA LEU A 74 -13.22 -1.25 30.15
C LEU A 74 -13.11 -1.66 31.63
N ALA A 75 -11.91 -2.00 32.09
CA ALA A 75 -11.66 -2.34 33.48
C ALA A 75 -11.81 -1.13 34.40
N ARG A 76 -11.24 0.02 34.02
CA ARG A 76 -11.41 1.28 34.75
C ARG A 76 -12.88 1.71 34.80
N SER A 77 -13.62 1.34 33.75
CA SER A 77 -15.02 1.66 33.61
C SER A 77 -15.94 0.56 34.20
N GLY A 78 -15.42 -0.54 34.75
CA GLY A 78 -16.25 -1.62 35.29
C GLY A 78 -17.19 -2.29 34.27
N THR A 79 -16.99 -2.06 32.96
CA THR A 79 -17.82 -2.61 31.88
C THR A 79 -17.19 -3.84 31.23
N LEU A 80 -16.15 -4.41 31.85
CA LEU A 80 -15.41 -5.55 31.35
C LEU A 80 -16.30 -6.78 31.09
N ASP A 81 -17.31 -7.01 31.92
CA ASP A 81 -18.23 -8.16 31.80
C ASP A 81 -19.56 -7.83 31.08
N SER A 82 -19.62 -6.69 30.39
CA SER A 82 -20.84 -6.20 29.75
C SER A 82 -20.87 -6.46 28.24
N SER A 83 -22.05 -6.32 27.62
CA SER A 83 -22.22 -6.32 26.16
C SER A 83 -21.36 -5.27 25.45
N ILE A 84 -21.02 -4.16 26.14
CA ILE A 84 -20.16 -3.08 25.63
C ILE A 84 -18.77 -3.62 25.28
N ARG A 85 -18.23 -4.57 26.06
CA ARG A 85 -16.96 -5.22 25.72
C ARG A 85 -17.05 -5.91 24.37
N GLY A 86 -18.11 -6.68 24.15
CA GLY A 86 -18.31 -7.42 22.91
C GLY A 86 -18.40 -6.48 21.70
N GLU A 87 -19.16 -5.39 21.84
CA GLU A 87 -19.29 -4.36 20.80
C GLU A 87 -17.94 -3.71 20.47
N LYS A 88 -17.20 -3.22 21.48
CA LYS A 88 -15.91 -2.53 21.26
C LYS A 88 -14.80 -3.44 20.76
N VAL A 89 -14.77 -4.70 21.18
CA VAL A 89 -13.86 -5.70 20.60
C VAL A 89 -14.21 -5.94 19.13
N GLY A 90 -15.50 -6.03 18.79
CA GLY A 90 -15.96 -6.19 17.41
C GLY A 90 -15.60 -5.00 16.52
N GLU A 91 -15.79 -3.77 17.00
CA GLU A 91 -15.37 -2.55 16.30
C GLU A 91 -13.86 -2.53 16.05
N LEU A 92 -13.06 -2.86 17.08
CA LEU A 92 -11.61 -2.90 16.98
C LEU A 92 -11.12 -3.98 16.00
N GLN A 93 -11.71 -5.17 16.05
CA GLN A 93 -11.42 -6.26 15.11
C GLN A 93 -11.76 -5.86 13.67
N LYS A 94 -12.93 -5.26 13.45
CA LYS A 94 -13.33 -4.77 12.12
C LYS A 94 -12.34 -3.73 11.58
N LEU A 95 -11.86 -2.83 12.44
CA LEU A 95 -10.86 -1.84 12.07
C LEU A 95 -9.53 -2.51 11.69
N PHE A 96 -9.09 -3.52 12.43
CA PHE A 96 -7.91 -4.31 12.08
C PHE A 96 -8.06 -5.01 10.73
N ASP A 97 -9.18 -5.70 10.50
CA ASP A 97 -9.43 -6.43 9.26
C ASP A 97 -9.48 -5.49 8.04
N THR A 98 -10.05 -4.30 8.22
CA THR A 98 -10.09 -3.26 7.18
C THR A 98 -8.68 -2.78 6.86
N ASN A 99 -7.87 -2.43 7.87
CA ASN A 99 -6.50 -1.99 7.66
C ASN A 99 -5.61 -3.11 7.08
N LYS A 100 -5.88 -4.37 7.41
CA LYS A 100 -5.18 -5.53 6.82
C LYS A 100 -5.48 -5.66 5.33
N GLN A 101 -6.73 -5.46 4.92
CA GLN A 101 -7.09 -5.39 3.50
C GLN A 101 -6.41 -4.21 2.81
N ASP A 102 -6.42 -3.02 3.42
CA ASP A 102 -5.76 -1.83 2.87
C ASP A 102 -4.25 -2.05 2.65
N ILE A 103 -3.58 -2.82 3.52
CA ILE A 103 -2.18 -3.21 3.33
C ILE A 103 -2.03 -4.13 2.11
N ALA A 104 -2.90 -5.13 1.95
CA ALA A 104 -2.87 -6.02 0.80
C ALA A 104 -3.10 -5.27 -0.52
N ASP A 105 -4.05 -4.32 -0.54
CA ASP A 105 -4.35 -3.49 -1.70
C ASP A 105 -3.16 -2.58 -2.04
N LYS A 106 -2.51 -1.97 -1.04
CA LYS A 106 -1.27 -1.20 -1.23
C LYS A 106 -0.13 -2.08 -1.72
N ALA A 107 0.00 -3.31 -1.25
CA ALA A 107 1.01 -4.25 -1.71
C ALA A 107 0.82 -4.57 -3.21
N LEU A 108 -0.42 -4.80 -3.64
CA LEU A 108 -0.76 -5.02 -5.05
C LEU A 108 -0.53 -3.77 -5.90
N ALA A 109 -0.79 -2.57 -5.36
CA ALA A 109 -0.48 -1.32 -6.02
C ALA A 109 1.04 -1.17 -6.24
N ASN A 110 1.88 -1.52 -5.26
CA ASN A 110 3.35 -1.52 -5.41
C ASN A 110 3.81 -2.48 -6.51
N GLU A 111 3.20 -3.68 -6.59
CA GLU A 111 3.47 -4.63 -7.68
C GLU A 111 3.16 -4.02 -9.05
N THR A 112 1.97 -3.45 -9.18
CA THR A 112 1.46 -2.86 -10.43
C THR A 112 2.29 -1.65 -10.84
N GLU A 113 2.67 -0.79 -9.90
CA GLU A 113 3.54 0.36 -10.13
C GLU A 113 4.92 -0.08 -10.64
N ALA A 114 5.51 -1.11 -10.04
CA ALA A 114 6.78 -1.66 -10.50
C ALA A 114 6.67 -2.18 -11.95
N ARG A 115 5.59 -2.90 -12.30
CA ARG A 115 5.32 -3.37 -13.67
C ARG A 115 5.20 -2.20 -14.64
N ASN A 116 4.43 -1.18 -14.29
CA ASN A 116 4.22 0.00 -15.13
C ASN A 116 5.53 0.76 -15.38
N ASN A 117 6.36 0.91 -14.34
CA ASN A 117 7.66 1.58 -14.46
C ASN A 117 8.63 0.81 -15.36
N VAL A 118 8.65 -0.52 -15.24
CA VAL A 118 9.45 -1.39 -16.12
C VAL A 118 8.98 -1.31 -17.57
N GLU A 119 7.68 -1.43 -17.83
CA GLU A 119 7.14 -1.37 -19.19
C GLU A 119 7.26 0.02 -19.83
N GLY A 120 7.09 1.09 -19.04
CA GLY A 120 7.36 2.45 -19.48
C GLY A 120 8.82 2.61 -19.93
N ALA A 121 9.76 2.16 -19.09
CA ALA A 121 11.18 2.23 -19.40
C ALA A 121 11.56 1.42 -20.66
N ARG A 122 10.98 0.23 -20.82
CA ARG A 122 11.16 -0.61 -22.00
C ARG A 122 10.62 0.05 -23.26
N THR A 123 9.42 0.62 -23.18
CA THR A 123 8.76 1.30 -24.31
C THR A 123 9.54 2.52 -24.78
N ASP A 124 10.01 3.37 -23.85
CA ASP A 124 10.85 4.54 -24.18
C ASP A 124 12.11 4.16 -24.95
N LEU A 125 12.75 3.04 -24.54
CA LEU A 125 13.98 2.56 -25.16
C LEU A 125 13.72 2.00 -26.56
N ILE A 126 12.61 1.30 -26.76
CA ILE A 126 12.20 0.82 -28.09
C ILE A 126 11.87 2.00 -29.01
N GLN A 127 11.22 3.05 -28.51
CA GLN A 127 10.97 4.28 -29.28
C GLN A 127 12.28 4.98 -29.66
N THR A 128 13.20 5.11 -28.71
CA THR A 128 14.54 5.70 -28.95
C THR A 128 15.33 4.88 -29.98
N LEU A 129 15.31 3.55 -29.86
CA LEU A 129 15.93 2.64 -30.82
C LEU A 129 15.31 2.79 -32.22
N SER A 130 13.99 2.86 -32.31
CA SER A 130 13.28 2.99 -33.60
C SER A 130 13.62 4.31 -34.30
N ALA A 131 13.80 5.38 -33.52
CA ALA A 131 14.18 6.70 -34.02
C ALA A 131 15.66 6.78 -34.45
N THR A 132 16.56 6.20 -33.66
CA THR A 132 18.02 6.36 -33.85
C THR A 132 18.67 5.24 -34.67
N GLY A 133 18.07 4.04 -34.67
CA GLY A 133 18.68 2.82 -35.22
C GLY A 133 19.88 2.30 -34.41
N ASP A 134 20.19 2.89 -33.25
CA ASP A 134 21.35 2.52 -32.42
C ASP A 134 20.99 1.39 -31.43
N ALA A 135 21.18 0.15 -31.89
CA ALA A 135 20.93 -1.04 -31.09
C ALA A 135 21.87 -1.20 -29.89
N GLU A 136 23.11 -0.74 -29.99
CA GLU A 136 24.11 -0.88 -28.93
C GLU A 136 23.89 0.14 -27.82
N GLY A 137 23.65 1.41 -28.19
CA GLY A 137 23.27 2.46 -27.25
C GLY A 137 21.96 2.15 -26.52
N ALA A 138 20.96 1.63 -27.23
CA ALA A 138 19.70 1.20 -26.61
C ALA A 138 19.90 0.06 -25.60
N ALA A 139 20.74 -0.94 -25.91
CA ALA A 139 21.04 -2.04 -25.00
C ALA A 139 21.80 -1.58 -23.75
N ASN A 140 22.77 -0.69 -23.90
CA ASN A 140 23.51 -0.11 -22.76
C ASN A 140 22.58 0.73 -21.87
N SER A 141 21.67 1.49 -22.48
CA SER A 141 20.66 2.27 -21.76
C SER A 141 19.66 1.35 -21.04
N ALA A 142 19.27 0.24 -21.65
CA ALA A 142 18.43 -0.79 -21.02
C ALA A 142 19.09 -1.38 -19.77
N LEU A 143 20.38 -1.71 -19.83
CA LEU A 143 21.12 -2.25 -18.68
C LEU A 143 21.16 -1.25 -17.52
N SER A 144 21.41 0.03 -17.81
CA SER A 144 21.42 1.10 -16.80
C SER A 144 20.04 1.29 -16.16
N ARG A 145 18.98 1.38 -16.97
CA ARG A 145 17.60 1.49 -16.47
C ARG A 145 17.18 0.27 -15.66
N ALA A 146 17.52 -0.94 -16.12
CA ALA A 146 17.23 -2.18 -15.40
C ALA A 146 17.92 -2.21 -14.03
N THR A 147 19.18 -1.78 -13.95
CA THR A 147 19.93 -1.72 -12.69
C THR A 147 19.31 -0.73 -11.70
N ALA A 148 18.79 0.41 -12.18
CA ALA A 148 18.11 1.38 -11.35
C ALA A 148 16.75 0.85 -10.85
N LEU A 149 15.97 0.22 -11.72
CA LEU A 149 14.64 -0.31 -11.40
C LEU A 149 14.67 -1.56 -10.51
N SER A 150 15.79 -2.29 -10.48
CA SER A 150 15.94 -3.45 -9.60
C SER A 150 16.27 -3.08 -8.15
N GLN A 151 16.59 -1.81 -7.85
CA GLN A 151 16.96 -1.38 -6.50
C GLN A 151 15.79 -1.53 -5.50
N PRO A 152 16.04 -1.99 -4.26
CA PRO A 152 15.00 -2.10 -3.23
C PRO A 152 14.28 -0.78 -2.97
N THR A 153 12.97 -0.83 -2.74
CA THR A 153 12.16 0.35 -2.40
C THR A 153 12.22 0.56 -0.88
N ALA A 154 12.44 1.80 -0.44
CA ALA A 154 12.28 2.17 0.96
C ALA A 154 10.79 2.42 1.27
N PHE A 155 10.30 1.87 2.37
CA PHE A 155 8.92 2.04 2.82
C PHE A 155 8.84 3.03 3.99
N ASN A 156 7.76 3.81 4.02
CA ASN A 156 7.45 4.67 5.16
C ASN A 156 6.64 3.88 6.21
N PRO A 157 6.94 4.03 7.52
CA PRO A 157 6.17 3.38 8.58
C PRO A 157 4.67 3.69 8.52
N LEU A 158 3.85 2.76 9.03
CA LEU A 158 2.41 2.99 9.14
C LEU A 158 2.13 4.13 10.11
N SER A 159 1.25 5.05 9.71
CA SER A 159 0.66 6.04 10.62
C SER A 159 -0.08 5.34 11.77
N GLN A 160 -0.42 6.08 12.84
CA GLN A 160 -1.18 5.51 13.96
C GLN A 160 -2.63 5.20 13.53
N LEU A 161 -2.88 3.96 13.08
CA LEU A 161 -4.16 3.53 12.49
C LEU A 161 -5.28 3.41 13.53
N PHE A 162 -4.91 3.11 14.79
CA PHE A 162 -5.86 2.91 15.89
C PHE A 162 -5.96 4.10 16.85
N ALA A 163 -5.27 5.21 16.58
CA ALA A 163 -5.33 6.42 17.43
C ALA A 163 -6.76 6.98 17.53
N GLY A 164 -7.51 6.95 16.42
CA GLY A 164 -8.92 7.35 16.41
C GLY A 164 -9.75 6.53 17.39
N PHE A 165 -9.69 5.20 17.28
CA PHE A 165 -10.41 4.29 18.18
C PHE A 165 -10.05 4.54 19.65
N THR A 166 -8.75 4.57 19.97
CA THR A 166 -8.27 4.73 21.35
C THR A 166 -8.60 6.10 21.95
N SER A 167 -8.61 7.16 21.13
CA SER A 167 -9.02 8.50 21.58
C SER A 167 -10.50 8.57 21.97
N THR A 168 -11.38 7.85 21.28
CA THR A 168 -12.82 7.81 21.60
C THR A 168 -13.09 7.15 22.96
N LEU A 169 -12.33 6.11 23.32
CA LEU A 169 -12.41 5.47 24.63
C LEU A 169 -12.10 6.44 25.77
N GLY A 170 -11.04 7.26 25.60
CA GLY A 170 -10.66 8.26 26.60
C GLY A 170 -11.69 9.37 26.77
N GLN A 171 -12.31 9.82 25.68
CA GLN A 171 -13.35 10.84 25.72
C GLN A 171 -14.63 10.34 26.40
N GLN A 172 -15.05 9.11 26.10
CA GLN A 172 -16.25 8.51 26.67
C GLN A 172 -16.12 8.35 28.20
N ALA A 173 -15.01 7.78 28.66
CA ALA A 173 -14.75 7.62 30.09
C ALA A 173 -14.71 8.97 30.84
N ALA A 174 -14.21 10.03 30.20
CA ALA A 174 -14.18 11.38 30.78
C ALA A 174 -15.58 12.02 30.87
N GLN A 175 -16.41 11.88 29.84
CA GLN A 175 -17.78 12.43 29.82
C GLN A 175 -18.68 11.75 30.85
N GLU A 176 -18.59 10.42 30.96
CA GLU A 176 -19.37 9.67 31.92
C GLU A 176 -18.90 9.97 33.36
N LYS A 177 -17.59 10.16 33.59
CA LYS A 177 -17.06 10.56 34.92
C LYS A 177 -17.52 11.97 35.27
N ALA A 178 -17.60 12.87 34.29
CA ALA A 178 -18.15 14.20 34.49
C ALA A 178 -19.65 14.14 34.83
N GLU A 179 -20.43 13.29 34.15
CA GLU A 179 -21.85 13.04 34.49
C GLU A 179 -21.99 12.55 35.94
N ALA A 180 -21.18 11.55 36.34
CA ALA A 180 -21.12 11.01 37.69
C ALA A 180 -20.88 12.05 38.78
N LEU A 181 -19.87 12.89 38.56
CA LEU A 181 -19.39 13.88 39.54
C LEU A 181 -20.24 15.14 39.53
N SER A 182 -20.99 15.40 38.45
CA SER A 182 -21.84 16.59 38.32
C SER A 182 -23.16 16.51 39.07
N GLY A 183 -23.52 15.35 39.63
CA GLY A 183 -24.81 15.17 40.31
C GLY A 183 -26.02 15.43 39.41
N GLY A 184 -25.88 15.28 38.09
CA GLY A 184 -26.94 15.52 37.10
C GLY A 184 -26.91 16.89 36.42
N ALA A 185 -25.95 17.76 36.72
CA ALA A 185 -25.77 19.04 36.03
C ALA A 185 -25.16 18.90 34.61
N TYR A 186 -24.50 17.78 34.33
CA TYR A 186 -23.97 17.41 33.02
C TYR A 186 -24.50 16.03 32.62
N LYS A 187 -24.90 15.86 31.35
CA LYS A 187 -25.44 14.60 30.82
C LYS A 187 -24.61 14.16 29.62
N ALA A 188 -23.99 12.98 29.66
CA ALA A 188 -23.24 12.47 28.52
C ALA A 188 -24.21 12.18 27.36
N LYS A 189 -23.72 12.34 26.13
CA LYS A 189 -24.53 12.10 24.91
C LYS A 189 -24.95 10.64 24.78
N TYR A 190 -24.14 9.74 25.33
CA TYR A 190 -24.43 8.32 25.51
C TYR A 190 -24.15 8.00 26.98
N ASN A 191 -25.13 7.43 27.68
CA ASN A 191 -24.97 6.98 29.07
C ASN A 191 -24.91 5.46 29.07
N THR A 192 -23.73 4.90 29.32
CA THR A 192 -23.52 3.44 29.37
C THR A 192 -23.80 2.81 30.74
N GLY A 193 -24.33 3.56 31.69
CA GLY A 193 -24.48 3.12 33.09
C GLY A 193 -23.18 3.16 33.88
N LEU A 194 -22.12 3.76 33.32
CA LEU A 194 -20.76 3.73 33.83
C LEU A 194 -20.59 4.22 35.28
N PHE A 195 -21.36 5.22 35.68
CA PHE A 195 -21.29 5.78 37.04
C PHE A 195 -22.68 6.12 37.61
N GLY A 196 -23.73 5.52 37.03
CA GLY A 196 -25.07 5.64 37.60
C GLY A 196 -25.16 4.80 38.87
N THR A 197 -25.74 5.37 39.93
CA THR A 197 -26.07 4.64 41.17
C THR A 197 -26.87 3.38 40.82
N PRO A 198 -26.56 2.19 41.38
CA PRO A 198 -27.35 1.00 41.13
C PRO A 198 -28.82 1.30 41.50
N SER A 199 -29.76 0.99 40.62
CA SER A 199 -31.20 1.27 40.85
C SER A 199 -31.82 0.42 41.96
N SER A 200 -31.03 -0.31 42.73
CA SER A 200 -31.43 -1.06 43.91
C SER A 200 -31.06 -0.35 45.22
N SER A 201 -31.33 0.96 45.34
CA SER A 201 -31.55 1.53 46.67
C SER A 201 -32.89 1.00 47.19
N VAL A 202 -32.85 -0.16 47.84
CA VAL A 202 -33.97 -0.68 48.64
C VAL A 202 -34.35 0.43 49.62
N LYS A 203 -35.52 1.06 49.40
CA LYS A 203 -36.14 1.90 50.42
C LYS A 203 -36.55 0.97 51.55
N VAL A 204 -35.78 0.96 52.63
CA VAL A 204 -36.25 0.40 53.90
C VAL A 204 -37.28 1.38 54.43
N THR A 205 -38.54 1.08 54.19
CA THR A 205 -39.66 1.78 54.83
C THR A 205 -39.73 1.29 56.27
N GLY A 206 -39.46 2.20 57.22
CA GLY A 206 -39.85 2.05 58.62
C GLY A 206 -41.26 2.58 58.84
#